data_AF-A0A443PRY0-F1
#
_entry.id   AF-A0A443PRY0-F1
#
_cell.length_a   1.000
_cell.length_b   1.000
_cell.length_c   1.000
_cell.angle_alpha   90.00
_cell.angle_beta   90.00
_cell.angle_gamma   90.00
#
_symmetry.space_group_name_H-M   'P 1'
#
loop_
_entity.id
_entity.type
_entity.pdbx_description
1 polymer ?
#
loop_
_entity_poly.entity_id
_entity_poly.type
_entity_poly.pdbx_seq_one_letter_code
_entity_poly.pdbx_strand_id
1 'polypeptide(L)'
;MALQMIAPFLSSFLPNPRHGLAAHGLTHQKYVSKHISCSTTTPTYSTTAPRRSGNYKPSIWDNDFVQSLGSGYKVEAHGTHVEKLKEVV
;
A
#
# COMPACT_ATOMS: atom_id res chain seq x y z
N MET A 1 8.74 -20.11 35.88
CA MET A 1 7.84 -19.40 34.94
C MET A 1 8.51 -18.10 34.56
N ALA A 2 9.04 -18.00 33.34
CA ALA A 2 9.50 -16.74 32.76
C ALA A 2 9.33 -16.87 31.24
N LEU A 3 8.33 -16.18 30.69
CA LEU A 3 8.10 -16.11 29.24
C LEU A 3 9.18 -15.20 28.64
N GLN A 4 10.08 -15.77 27.86
CA GLN A 4 10.98 -15.01 27.00
C GLN A 4 10.16 -14.51 25.80
N MET A 5 9.88 -13.21 25.76
CA MET A 5 9.43 -12.53 24.55
C MET A 5 10.65 -12.25 23.68
N ILE A 6 10.83 -13.02 22.61
CA ILE A 6 11.74 -12.64 21.53
C ILE A 6 10.93 -12.74 20.23
N ALA A 7 10.45 -11.59 19.77
CA ALA A 7 9.95 -11.44 18.42
C ALA A 7 11.14 -11.37 17.45
N PRO A 8 11.07 -12.01 16.29
CA PRO A 8 11.70 -11.48 15.08
C PRO A 8 10.56 -10.92 14.21
N PHE A 9 10.14 -9.72 14.55
CA PHE A 9 9.54 -8.82 13.56
C PHE A 9 10.71 -8.36 12.67
N LEU A 10 10.55 -8.42 11.35
CA LEU A 10 11.46 -7.92 10.29
C LEU A 10 12.61 -8.85 9.87
N SER A 11 12.34 -9.81 8.96
CA SER A 11 13.42 -10.29 8.07
C SER A 11 12.98 -10.67 6.65
N SER A 12 11.75 -10.38 6.23
CA SER A 12 11.24 -10.78 4.92
C SER A 12 11.64 -9.85 3.76
N PHE A 13 12.54 -8.88 3.96
CA PHE A 13 12.92 -7.90 2.93
C PHE A 13 14.40 -7.91 2.53
N LEU A 14 15.10 -9.04 2.65
CA LEU A 14 16.42 -9.19 2.04
C LEU A 14 16.41 -10.34 1.02
N PRO A 15 16.80 -10.11 -0.25
CA PRO A 15 17.04 -11.19 -1.18
C PRO A 15 18.20 -12.04 -0.66
N ASN A 16 17.99 -13.36 -0.64
CA ASN A 16 18.99 -14.35 -0.23
C ASN A 16 20.22 -14.29 -1.16
N PRO A 17 21.44 -13.99 -0.68
CA PRO A 17 22.63 -13.94 -1.52
C PRO A 17 23.21 -15.36 -1.64
N ARG A 18 22.50 -16.25 -2.32
CA ARG A 18 23.00 -17.60 -2.64
C ARG A 18 23.07 -17.82 -4.15
N HIS A 19 23.79 -16.93 -4.82
CA HIS A 19 24.36 -17.23 -6.13
C HIS A 19 25.83 -16.80 -6.07
N GLY A 20 26.73 -17.79 -5.96
CA GLY A 20 28.16 -17.57 -6.00
C GLY A 20 28.56 -16.94 -7.34
N LEU A 21 29.26 -15.82 -7.28
CA LEU A 21 29.87 -15.20 -8.44
C LEU A 21 31.09 -16.04 -8.84
N ALA A 22 30.91 -16.90 -9.85
CA ALA A 22 32.05 -17.45 -10.58
C ALA A 22 32.64 -16.31 -11.44
N ALA A 23 33.87 -15.91 -11.14
CA ALA A 23 34.62 -14.96 -11.94
C ALA A 23 34.98 -15.58 -13.30
N HIS A 24 34.19 -15.29 -14.33
CA HIS A 24 34.57 -15.59 -15.70
C HIS A 24 35.35 -14.40 -16.26
N GLY A 25 36.58 -14.69 -16.70
CA GLY A 25 37.55 -13.71 -17.18
C GLY A 25 37.03 -12.81 -18.30
N LEU A 26 37.58 -11.61 -18.35
CA LEU A 26 37.29 -10.59 -19.36
C LEU A 26 37.74 -11.07 -20.74
N THR A 27 36.84 -11.72 -21.47
CA THR A 27 36.95 -11.84 -22.92
C THR A 27 36.13 -10.71 -23.52
N HIS A 28 36.76 -9.92 -24.39
CA HIS A 28 36.16 -8.77 -25.06
C HIS A 28 35.05 -9.25 -26.01
N GLN A 29 33.84 -9.38 -25.47
CA GLN A 29 32.69 -9.89 -26.19
C GLN A 29 32.08 -8.74 -27.01
N LYS A 30 32.08 -8.89 -28.34
CA LYS A 30 31.48 -7.91 -29.27
C LYS A 30 30.03 -7.61 -28.84
N TYR A 31 29.76 -6.34 -28.52
CA TYR A 31 28.46 -5.87 -28.04
C TYR A 31 27.44 -5.89 -29.18
N VAL A 32 26.68 -6.98 -29.27
CA VAL A 32 25.41 -6.99 -30.01
C VAL A 32 24.33 -6.61 -29.00
N SER A 33 23.83 -5.37 -29.11
CA SER A 33 22.67 -4.91 -28.36
C SER A 33 21.46 -5.75 -28.76
N LYS A 34 21.17 -6.79 -27.97
CA LYS A 34 19.91 -7.51 -28.05
C LYS A 34 18.95 -6.79 -27.13
N HIS A 35 17.82 -6.33 -27.66
CA HIS A 35 16.76 -5.73 -26.86
C HIS A 35 16.23 -6.79 -25.88
N ILE A 36 16.56 -6.65 -24.60
CA ILE A 36 16.07 -7.52 -23.54
C ILE A 36 14.62 -7.10 -23.26
N SER A 37 13.65 -7.78 -23.85
CA SER A 37 12.25 -7.61 -23.46
C SER A 37 11.95 -8.50 -22.26
N CYS A 38 11.65 -7.89 -21.11
CA CYS A 38 11.13 -8.61 -19.96
C CYS A 38 9.62 -8.79 -20.16
N SER A 39 9.16 -10.04 -20.23
CA SER A 39 7.73 -10.36 -20.17
C SER A 39 7.42 -10.88 -18.78
N THR A 40 6.54 -10.18 -18.05
CA THR A 40 6.03 -10.66 -16.76
C THR A 40 5.10 -11.84 -17.02
N THR A 41 5.62 -13.05 -16.96
CA THR A 41 4.78 -14.25 -16.87
C THR A 41 4.13 -14.19 -15.50
N THR A 42 2.90 -13.66 -15.40
CA THR A 42 2.10 -13.89 -14.20
C THR A 42 1.91 -15.40 -14.11
N PRO A 43 2.48 -16.09 -13.11
CA PRO A 43 2.14 -17.49 -12.91
C PRO A 43 0.62 -17.55 -12.77
N THR A 44 -0.04 -18.20 -13.72
CA THR A 44 -1.44 -18.57 -13.59
C THR A 44 -1.48 -19.67 -12.52
N TYR A 45 -1.41 -19.27 -11.26
CA TYR A 45 -1.78 -20.14 -10.18
C TYR A 45 -3.26 -20.43 -10.38
N SER A 46 -3.55 -21.63 -10.88
CA SER A 46 -4.90 -22.18 -10.79
C SER A 46 -5.14 -22.47 -9.31
N THR A 47 -5.39 -21.40 -8.55
CA THR A 47 -5.77 -21.49 -7.15
C THR A 47 -7.22 -21.94 -7.13
N THR A 48 -7.41 -23.26 -7.23
CA THR A 48 -8.71 -23.95 -7.12
C THR A 48 -9.31 -23.83 -5.71
N ALA A 49 -8.65 -23.12 -4.79
CA ALA A 49 -9.20 -22.85 -3.47
C ALA A 49 -10.39 -21.89 -3.59
N PRO A 50 -11.59 -22.29 -3.14
CA PRO A 50 -12.74 -21.40 -3.11
C PRO A 50 -12.42 -20.16 -2.26
N ARG A 51 -12.79 -18.97 -2.75
CA ARG A 51 -12.70 -17.75 -1.93
C ARG A 51 -13.71 -17.83 -0.79
N ARG A 52 -13.27 -17.43 0.40
CA ARG A 52 -14.16 -17.23 1.56
C ARG A 52 -14.79 -15.84 1.48
N SER A 53 -16.05 -15.72 1.86
CA SER A 53 -16.70 -14.41 2.02
C SER A 53 -16.37 -13.83 3.40
N GLY A 54 -16.05 -12.53 3.44
CA GLY A 54 -15.87 -11.79 4.70
C GLY A 54 -17.19 -11.32 5.33
N ASN A 55 -18.33 -11.46 4.64
CA ASN A 55 -19.65 -10.96 5.08
C ASN A 55 -19.64 -9.49 5.55
N TYR A 56 -18.80 -8.65 4.93
CA TYR A 56 -18.78 -7.22 5.21
C TYR A 56 -20.09 -6.56 4.76
N LYS A 57 -20.58 -5.61 5.56
CA LYS A 57 -21.72 -4.78 5.17
C LYS A 57 -21.26 -3.70 4.19
N PRO A 58 -22.12 -3.27 3.26
CA PRO A 58 -21.80 -2.17 2.37
C PRO A 58 -21.60 -0.87 3.15
N SER A 59 -21.02 0.13 2.49
CA SER A 59 -20.96 1.49 3.03
C SER A 59 -22.35 1.97 3.43
N ILE A 60 -22.44 2.65 4.58
CA ILE A 60 -23.67 3.32 5.03
C ILE A 60 -23.91 4.58 4.20
N TRP A 61 -22.84 5.16 3.65
CA TRP A 61 -22.90 6.37 2.84
C TRP A 61 -22.79 6.04 1.38
N ASP A 62 -23.77 6.49 0.63
CA ASP A 62 -23.74 6.50 -0.84
C ASP A 62 -22.89 7.66 -1.36
N ASN A 63 -22.27 7.48 -2.52
CA ASN A 63 -21.38 8.49 -3.09
C ASN A 63 -22.14 9.76 -3.48
N ASP A 64 -23.34 9.62 -4.06
CA ASP A 64 -24.15 10.77 -4.45
C ASP A 64 -24.64 11.52 -3.20
N PHE A 65 -24.97 10.77 -2.13
CA PHE A 65 -25.27 11.35 -0.83
C PHE A 65 -24.10 12.21 -0.32
N VAL A 66 -22.88 11.67 -0.31
CA VAL A 66 -21.69 12.40 0.16
C VAL A 66 -21.44 13.66 -0.66
N GLN A 67 -21.59 13.59 -1.98
CA GLN A 67 -21.40 14.74 -2.88
C GLN A 67 -22.49 15.80 -2.72
N SER A 68 -23.71 15.41 -2.32
CA SER A 68 -24.81 16.34 -2.06
C SER A 68 -24.65 17.16 -0.77
N LEU A 69 -23.73 16.76 0.13
CA LEU A 69 -23.52 17.45 1.40
C LEU A 69 -22.91 18.84 1.18
N GLY A 70 -23.73 19.86 1.37
CA GLY A 70 -23.29 21.25 1.48
C GLY A 70 -23.34 21.73 2.92
N SER A 71 -22.25 22.31 3.42
CA SER A 71 -22.26 23.04 4.69
C SER A 71 -22.34 24.54 4.44
N GLY A 72 -23.35 25.19 5.03
CA GLY A 72 -23.44 26.66 5.12
C GLY A 72 -22.45 27.25 6.13
N TYR A 73 -21.72 26.41 6.85
CA TYR A 73 -20.71 26.82 7.81
C TYR A 73 -19.39 27.15 7.09
N LYS A 74 -19.42 28.23 6.29
CA LYS A 74 -18.24 28.78 5.65
C LYS A 74 -17.50 29.68 6.63
N VAL A 75 -16.17 29.53 6.69
CA VAL A 75 -15.26 30.14 7.67
C VAL A 75 -15.50 31.64 7.85
N GLU A 76 -15.78 32.36 6.76
CA GLU A 76 -15.92 33.83 6.78
C GLU A 76 -17.19 34.32 7.49
N ALA A 77 -18.32 33.60 7.37
CA ALA A 77 -19.59 34.05 7.93
C ALA A 77 -19.70 33.77 9.44
N HIS A 78 -19.08 32.69 9.90
CA HIS A 78 -19.24 32.21 11.28
C HIS A 78 -18.02 32.48 12.16
N GLY A 79 -16.85 32.80 11.58
CA GLY A 79 -15.62 33.06 12.34
C GLY A 79 -15.76 34.22 13.32
N THR A 80 -16.35 35.34 12.88
CA THR A 80 -16.55 36.53 13.72
C THR A 80 -17.57 36.32 14.84
N HIS A 81 -18.55 35.45 14.62
CA HIS A 81 -19.55 35.11 15.65
C HIS A 81 -18.97 34.18 16.71
N VAL A 82 -18.10 33.24 16.31
CA VAL A 82 -17.39 32.35 17.23
C VAL A 82 -16.46 33.13 18.18
N GLU A 83 -15.74 34.14 17.69
CA GLU A 83 -14.88 34.99 18.53
C GLU A 83 -15.68 35.75 19.59
N LYS A 84 -16.82 36.35 19.20
CA LYS A 84 -17.72 37.03 20.14
C LYS A 84 -18.31 36.08 21.18
N LEU A 85 -18.68 34.86 20.79
CA LEU A 85 -19.21 33.87 21.72
C LEU A 85 -18.15 33.39 22.71
N LYS A 86 -16.88 33.39 22.34
CA LYS A 86 -15.77 33.03 23.23
C LYS A 86 -15.54 34.05 24.35
N GLU A 87 -15.89 35.31 24.15
CA GLU A 87 -15.73 36.37 25.14
C GLU A 87 -16.87 36.40 26.18
N VAL A 88 -18.00 35.77 25.87
CA VAL A 88 -19.20 35.72 26.72
C VAL A 88 -19.19 34.49 27.66
N VAL A 89 -18.33 33.51 27.42
CA VAL A 89 -18.11 32.31 28.24
C VAL A 89 -16.93 32.51 29.18
#